data_AF-A0A8B3L0L4-F1
#
_entry.id   AF-A0A8B3L0L4-F1
#
_cell.length_a   1.000
_cell.length_b   1.000
_cell.length_c   1.000
_cell.angle_alpha   90.00
_cell.angle_beta   90.00
_cell.angle_gamma   90.00
#
_symmetry.space_group_name_H-M   'P 1'
#
loop_
_entity.id
_entity.type
_entity.pdbx_description
1 polymer ?
#
loop_
_entity_poly.entity_id
_entity_poly.type
_entity_poly.pdbx_seq_one_letter_code
_entity_poly.pdbx_strand_id
1 'polypeptide(L)'
;MQTITALFDDYDDAADAVGELESMGVPPSDLSIIANNADGRHSSAAAEDAASGAGIGAVVGGAGGLATGLGAIAIPGVGPVVAAGWLAATAAGAAAGAVVGGAAGGIIGSLTDGGVSEGDAHIYAEGIRRGGTLVTARVEDDLAPQAQAILHDSRSVDIGERRNDYEAGGWTGFDPRAGDYRQQSK
;
A
#
# COMPACT_ATOMS: atom_id res chain seq x y z
N MET A 1 20.92 -2.32 -2.22
CA MET A 1 19.49 -2.00 -2.47
C MET A 1 18.85 -1.70 -1.14
N GLN A 2 18.05 -0.64 -1.09
CA GLN A 2 17.32 -0.19 0.10
C GLN A 2 15.83 -0.13 -0.21
N THR A 3 15.01 -0.44 0.80
CA THR A 3 13.56 -0.19 0.73
C THR A 3 13.26 1.13 1.42
N ILE A 4 12.66 2.05 0.70
CA ILE A 4 12.19 3.34 1.23
C ILE A 4 10.67 3.32 1.17
N THR A 5 10.03 3.77 2.25
CA THR A 5 8.58 3.80 2.36
C THR A 5 8.16 5.17 2.88
N ALA A 6 7.10 5.73 2.30
CA ALA A 6 6.51 6.98 2.75
C ALA A 6 4.98 6.89 2.72
N LEU A 7 4.35 7.53 3.70
CA LEU A 7 2.91 7.67 3.81
C LEU A 7 2.51 9.08 3.37
N PHE A 8 1.42 9.18 2.64
CA PHE A 8 0.81 10.41 2.17
C PHE A 8 -0.64 10.45 2.65
N ASP A 9 -1.16 11.64 2.91
CA ASP A 9 -2.59 11.80 3.24
C ASP A 9 -3.45 11.82 1.97
N ASP A 10 -2.88 12.25 0.84
CA ASP A 10 -3.55 12.36 -0.45
C ASP A 10 -2.97 11.41 -1.51
N TYR A 11 -3.84 10.82 -2.34
CA TYR A 11 -3.43 9.91 -3.42
C TYR A 11 -2.62 10.61 -4.50
N ASP A 12 -2.99 11.84 -4.86
CA ASP A 12 -2.33 12.60 -5.92
C ASP A 12 -0.86 12.89 -5.58
N ASP A 13 -0.58 13.24 -4.32
CA ASP A 13 0.79 13.49 -3.83
C ASP A 13 1.64 12.21 -3.88
N ALA A 14 1.05 11.06 -3.55
CA ALA A 14 1.71 9.76 -3.68
C ALA A 14 1.95 9.38 -5.15
N ALA A 15 1.00 9.67 -6.05
CA ALA A 15 1.13 9.38 -7.48
C ALA A 15 2.21 10.25 -8.14
N ASP A 16 2.29 11.54 -7.78
CA ASP A 16 3.35 12.44 -8.21
C ASP A 16 4.73 11.93 -7.78
N ALA A 17 4.87 11.50 -6.51
CA ALA A 17 6.11 10.94 -5.99
C ALA A 17 6.53 9.65 -6.73
N VAL A 18 5.57 8.77 -7.06
CA VAL A 18 5.83 7.58 -7.90
C VAL A 18 6.35 7.98 -9.28
N GLY A 19 5.72 8.97 -9.94
CA GLY A 19 6.15 9.46 -11.24
C GLY A 19 7.56 10.05 -11.21
N GLU A 20 7.92 10.75 -10.14
CA GLU A 20 9.27 11.30 -9.96
C GLU A 20 10.31 10.19 -9.75
N LEU A 21 9.99 9.16 -8.95
CA LEU A 21 10.84 7.97 -8.79
C LEU A 21 11.07 7.21 -10.11
N GLU A 22 10.02 7.06 -10.93
CA GLU A 22 10.16 6.47 -12.27
C GLU A 22 11.06 7.33 -13.17
N SER A 23 10.92 8.66 -13.11
CA SER A 23 11.67 9.59 -13.95
C SER A 23 13.19 9.57 -13.67
N MET A 24 13.59 9.27 -12.43
CA MET A 24 14.99 9.11 -12.05
C MET A 24 15.53 7.68 -12.32
N GLY A 25 14.70 6.78 -12.82
CA GLY A 25 15.10 5.45 -13.27
C GLY A 25 14.77 4.29 -12.33
N VAL A 26 13.97 4.50 -11.28
CA VAL A 26 13.47 3.38 -10.47
C VAL A 26 12.49 2.58 -11.32
N PRO A 27 12.69 1.27 -11.52
CA PRO A 27 11.83 0.51 -12.40
C PRO A 27 10.44 0.32 -11.76
N PRO A 28 9.35 0.32 -12.54
CA PRO A 28 7.99 0.14 -12.00
C PRO A 28 7.80 -1.18 -11.25
N SER A 29 8.60 -2.20 -11.55
CA SER A 29 8.61 -3.49 -10.84
C SER A 29 9.12 -3.40 -9.40
N ASP A 30 9.79 -2.31 -9.05
CA ASP A 30 10.31 -2.03 -7.71
C ASP A 30 9.53 -0.95 -6.96
N LEU A 31 8.51 -0.39 -7.59
CA LEU A 31 7.58 0.56 -7.00
C LEU A 31 6.29 -0.15 -6.58
N SER A 32 5.70 0.34 -5.51
CA SER A 32 4.38 -0.09 -5.07
C SER A 32 3.64 1.07 -4.44
N ILE A 33 2.34 1.19 -4.73
CA ILE A 33 1.43 2.16 -4.12
C ILE A 33 0.20 1.43 -3.60
N ILE A 34 -0.24 1.75 -2.37
CA ILE A 34 -1.42 1.19 -1.72
C ILE A 34 -2.22 2.33 -1.13
N ALA A 35 -3.46 2.55 -1.60
CA ALA A 35 -4.30 3.65 -1.18
C ALA A 35 -5.62 3.16 -0.60
N ASN A 36 -6.11 3.84 0.44
CA ASN A 36 -7.47 3.66 0.91
C ASN A 36 -8.49 4.02 -0.20
N ASN A 37 -9.58 3.27 -0.29
CA ASN A 37 -10.64 3.50 -1.27
C ASN A 37 -12.05 3.44 -0.61
N ALA A 38 -12.18 3.84 0.66
CA ALA A 38 -13.46 3.84 1.38
C ALA A 38 -14.54 4.69 0.68
N ASP A 39 -14.14 5.77 0.01
CA ASP A 39 -15.04 6.66 -0.72
C ASP A 39 -15.24 6.27 -2.19
N GLY A 40 -14.64 5.16 -2.66
CA GLY A 40 -14.72 4.69 -4.04
C GLY A 40 -14.04 5.60 -5.08
N ARG A 41 -13.34 6.64 -4.65
CA ARG A 41 -12.73 7.69 -5.50
C ARG A 41 -11.59 7.18 -6.38
N HIS A 42 -10.95 6.08 -5.99
CA HIS A 42 -9.77 5.53 -6.66
C HIS A 42 -10.09 4.29 -7.51
N SER A 43 -11.36 3.91 -7.61
CA SER A 43 -11.82 2.83 -8.48
C SER A 43 -11.73 3.28 -9.95
N SER A 44 -10.69 2.84 -10.66
CA SER A 44 -10.67 2.96 -12.12
C SER A 44 -11.75 2.05 -12.74
N ALA A 45 -12.36 2.48 -13.84
CA ALA A 45 -13.36 1.72 -14.61
C ALA A 45 -12.87 0.33 -15.10
N ALA A 46 -11.57 0.03 -14.97
CA ALA A 46 -11.02 -1.31 -15.21
C ALA A 46 -11.51 -2.36 -14.18
N ALA A 47 -11.92 -1.93 -12.98
CA ALA A 47 -12.45 -2.82 -11.95
C ALA A 47 -13.88 -3.32 -12.24
N GLU A 48 -14.71 -2.51 -12.92
CA GLU A 48 -16.07 -2.92 -13.32
C GLU A 48 -16.06 -3.93 -14.47
N ASP A 49 -15.04 -3.89 -15.35
CA ASP A 49 -14.81 -4.91 -16.39
C ASP A 49 -14.21 -6.20 -15.80
N ALA A 50 -13.38 -6.11 -14.76
CA ALA A 50 -12.88 -7.27 -14.01
C ALA A 50 -13.96 -7.91 -13.10
N ALA A 51 -14.96 -7.15 -12.66
CA ALA A 51 -16.08 -7.66 -11.86
C ALA A 51 -17.20 -8.29 -12.72
N SER A 52 -17.43 -7.78 -13.94
CA SER A 52 -18.28 -8.46 -14.94
C SER A 52 -17.56 -9.65 -15.59
N GLY A 53 -16.23 -9.65 -15.59
CA GLY A 53 -15.39 -10.74 -16.08
C GLY A 53 -14.75 -11.55 -14.95
N ALA A 54 -15.37 -12.67 -14.57
CA ALA A 54 -14.61 -13.82 -14.03
C ALA A 54 -13.59 -14.40 -15.05
N GLY A 55 -13.18 -13.63 -16.07
CA GLY A 55 -12.41 -14.07 -17.22
C GLY A 55 -11.14 -13.25 -17.40
N ILE A 56 -10.02 -13.96 -17.53
CA ILE A 56 -8.73 -13.54 -18.10
C ILE A 56 -7.66 -13.03 -17.10
N GLY A 57 -7.98 -12.39 -15.97
CA GLY A 57 -6.94 -11.89 -15.05
C GLY A 57 -6.30 -12.92 -14.10
N ALA A 58 -7.08 -13.88 -13.59
CA ALA A 58 -6.66 -14.77 -12.50
C ALA A 58 -6.14 -16.16 -12.94
N VAL A 59 -6.04 -16.45 -14.25
CA VAL A 59 -5.64 -17.79 -14.76
C VAL A 59 -4.20 -17.84 -15.31
N VAL A 60 -3.50 -16.70 -15.45
CA VAL A 60 -2.15 -16.67 -16.08
C VAL A 60 -0.99 -16.46 -15.08
N GLY A 61 -1.26 -16.44 -13.77
CA GLY A 61 -0.24 -16.28 -12.72
C GLY A 61 0.68 -17.49 -12.46
N GLY A 62 0.94 -18.33 -13.47
CA GLY A 62 1.98 -19.36 -13.41
C GLY A 62 3.32 -18.78 -13.86
N ALA A 63 4.28 -18.66 -12.94
CA ALA A 63 5.70 -18.29 -13.15
C ALA A 63 6.04 -16.93 -13.83
N GLY A 64 5.07 -16.16 -14.35
CA GLY A 64 5.40 -14.87 -15.00
C GLY A 64 4.24 -14.06 -15.55
N GLY A 65 3.11 -13.92 -14.84
CA GLY A 65 1.95 -13.18 -15.35
C GLY A 65 1.15 -12.43 -14.29
N LEU A 66 1.43 -11.13 -14.11
CA LEU A 66 0.52 -10.16 -13.52
C LEU A 66 0.31 -9.06 -14.56
N ALA A 67 -0.73 -9.22 -15.39
CA ALA A 67 -1.14 -8.16 -16.30
C ALA A 67 -1.88 -7.08 -15.51
N THR A 68 -1.28 -5.89 -15.45
CA THR A 68 -1.90 -4.56 -15.28
C THR A 68 -3.41 -4.56 -15.06
N GLY A 69 -3.83 -4.65 -13.79
CA GLY A 69 -5.21 -4.45 -13.37
C GLY A 69 -5.24 -3.83 -11.97
N LEU A 70 -5.62 -2.55 -11.89
CA LEU A 70 -5.94 -1.88 -10.62
C LEU A 70 -7.30 -2.43 -10.14
N GLY A 71 -7.27 -3.46 -9.30
CA GLY A 71 -8.47 -3.99 -8.64
C GLY A 71 -8.61 -3.41 -7.24
N ALA A 72 -9.80 -2.95 -6.87
CA ALA A 72 -10.09 -2.65 -5.47
C ALA A 72 -10.25 -3.97 -4.69
N ILE A 73 -9.51 -4.14 -3.60
CA ILE A 73 -9.60 -5.29 -2.70
C ILE A 73 -10.02 -4.82 -1.32
N ALA A 74 -10.89 -5.58 -0.64
CA ALA A 74 -11.26 -5.29 0.75
C ALA A 74 -10.33 -6.05 1.70
N ILE A 75 -9.56 -5.32 2.50
CA ILE A 75 -8.67 -5.88 3.51
C ILE A 75 -9.33 -5.77 4.89
N PRO A 76 -9.55 -6.87 5.61
CA PRO A 76 -10.06 -6.83 6.98
C PRO A 76 -9.22 -5.91 7.86
N GLY A 77 -9.88 -5.02 8.61
CA GLY A 77 -9.22 -4.02 9.45
C GLY A 77 -8.85 -2.73 8.74
N VAL A 78 -8.61 -2.74 7.43
CA VAL A 78 -8.22 -1.55 6.65
C VAL A 78 -9.38 -0.97 5.85
N GLY A 79 -10.28 -1.82 5.35
CA GLY A 79 -11.35 -1.45 4.43
C GLY A 79 -10.96 -1.66 2.96
N PRO A 80 -11.76 -1.15 2.00
CA PRO A 80 -11.42 -1.22 0.58
C PRO A 80 -10.16 -0.41 0.28
N VAL A 81 -9.24 -0.99 -0.49
CA VAL A 81 -8.01 -0.35 -0.96
C VAL A 81 -7.84 -0.57 -2.45
N VAL A 82 -7.06 0.29 -3.10
CA VAL A 82 -6.48 0.05 -4.42
C VAL A 82 -4.97 -0.11 -4.27
N ALA A 83 -4.38 -1.01 -5.04
CA ALA A 83 -2.95 -1.24 -4.98
C ALA A 83 -2.38 -1.45 -6.39
N ALA A 84 -1.17 -0.96 -6.61
CA ALA A 84 -0.36 -1.21 -7.80
C ALA A 84 1.07 -1.59 -7.39
N GLY A 85 1.76 -2.32 -8.26
CA GLY A 85 3.15 -2.73 -8.03
C GLY A 85 3.30 -4.05 -7.28
N TRP A 86 4.52 -4.35 -6.84
CA TRP A 86 4.90 -5.68 -6.35
C TRP A 86 4.22 -6.06 -5.02
N LEU A 87 3.83 -5.11 -4.17
CA LEU A 87 3.05 -5.39 -2.95
C LEU A 87 1.56 -5.57 -3.23
N ALA A 88 1.04 -5.09 -4.37
CA ALA A 88 -0.36 -5.31 -4.74
C ALA A 88 -0.66 -6.80 -4.95
N ALA A 89 0.30 -7.53 -5.53
CA ALA A 89 0.22 -8.97 -5.75
C ALA A 89 0.09 -9.76 -4.45
N THR A 90 0.82 -9.34 -3.40
CA THR A 90 0.81 -10.01 -2.09
C THR A 90 -0.47 -9.70 -1.32
N ALA A 91 -0.96 -8.46 -1.39
CA ALA A 91 -2.23 -8.07 -0.78
C ALA A 91 -3.43 -8.81 -1.41
N ALA A 92 -3.47 -8.98 -2.73
CA ALA A 92 -4.50 -9.76 -3.41
C ALA A 92 -4.41 -11.26 -3.06
N GLY A 93 -3.19 -11.81 -2.94
CA GLY A 93 -2.96 -13.20 -2.53
C GLY A 93 -3.44 -13.51 -1.10
N ALA A 94 -3.36 -12.54 -0.19
CA ALA A 94 -3.88 -12.67 1.18
C ALA A 94 -5.42 -12.76 1.24
N ALA A 95 -6.13 -12.12 0.32
CA ALA A 95 -7.60 -12.13 0.26
C ALA A 95 -8.18 -13.43 -0.31
N ALA A 96 -7.46 -14.11 -1.21
CA ALA A 96 -7.94 -15.31 -1.91
C ALA A 96 -7.75 -16.63 -1.14
N GLY A 97 -7.06 -16.62 0.01
CA GLY A 97 -6.94 -17.75 0.91
C GLY A 97 -6.42 -19.04 0.25
N ALA A 98 -5.12 -19.15 -0.09
CA ALA A 98 -4.59 -20.43 -0.57
C ALA A 98 -3.10 -20.75 -0.29
N VAL A 99 -2.91 -21.69 0.66
CA VAL A 99 -2.20 -22.98 0.54
C VAL A 99 -0.66 -23.04 0.49
N VAL A 100 0.12 -21.98 0.32
CA VAL A 100 1.59 -22.06 0.52
C VAL A 100 2.08 -20.93 1.44
N GLY A 101 1.87 -21.13 2.75
CA GLY A 101 2.42 -20.34 3.85
C GLY A 101 1.99 -18.86 3.90
N GLY A 102 0.94 -18.50 4.65
CA GLY A 102 0.67 -17.07 4.86
C GLY A 102 -0.71 -16.68 5.36
N ALA A 103 -1.27 -17.35 6.38
CA ALA A 103 -2.50 -16.89 7.04
C ALA A 103 -2.25 -15.77 8.09
N ALA A 104 -1.06 -15.17 8.12
CA ALA A 104 -0.69 -14.12 9.09
C ALA A 104 -0.25 -12.78 8.44
N GLY A 105 -0.05 -12.72 7.12
CA GLY A 105 0.64 -11.62 6.44
C GLY A 105 -0.28 -10.61 5.77
N GLY A 106 -1.05 -9.83 6.55
CA GLY A 106 -1.71 -8.62 6.02
C GLY A 106 -0.69 -7.56 5.59
N ILE A 107 -1.12 -6.30 5.42
CA ILE A 107 -0.22 -5.18 5.07
C ILE A 107 1.05 -5.12 5.95
N ILE A 108 0.93 -5.47 7.23
CA ILE A 108 2.09 -5.59 8.14
C ILE A 108 3.11 -6.60 7.61
N GLY A 109 2.68 -7.83 7.33
CA GLY A 109 3.54 -8.91 6.89
C GLY A 109 4.23 -8.60 5.57
N SER A 110 3.50 -8.03 4.61
CA SER A 110 4.06 -7.64 3.31
C SER A 110 5.09 -6.51 3.43
N LEU A 111 4.87 -5.55 4.33
CA LEU A 111 5.83 -4.48 4.59
C LEU A 111 7.09 -5.00 5.30
N THR A 112 6.92 -5.89 6.28
CA THR A 112 8.05 -6.49 6.99
C THR A 112 8.90 -7.39 6.09
N ASP A 113 8.28 -8.16 5.18
CA ASP A 113 8.98 -8.94 4.16
C ASP A 113 9.72 -8.03 3.17
N GLY A 114 9.15 -6.85 2.91
CA GLY A 114 9.76 -5.77 2.15
C GLY A 114 10.91 -5.04 2.86
N GLY A 115 11.21 -5.34 4.12
CA GLY A 115 12.29 -4.73 4.90
C GLY A 115 11.88 -3.52 5.74
N VAL A 116 10.58 -3.23 5.86
CA VAL A 116 10.07 -2.21 6.79
C VAL A 116 10.09 -2.77 8.22
N SER A 117 10.43 -1.95 9.21
CA SER A 117 10.37 -2.38 10.61
C SER A 117 8.93 -2.70 11.03
N GLU A 118 8.72 -3.72 11.87
CA GLU A 118 7.36 -4.08 12.33
C GLU A 118 6.64 -2.89 13.00
N GLY A 119 7.38 -2.11 13.80
CA GLY A 119 6.84 -0.93 14.47
C GLY A 119 6.35 0.16 13.51
N ASP A 120 7.01 0.35 12.36
CA ASP A 120 6.58 1.31 11.35
C ASP A 120 5.50 0.72 10.46
N ALA A 121 5.56 -0.58 10.16
CA ALA A 121 4.52 -1.30 9.43
C ALA A 121 3.14 -1.13 10.10
N HIS A 122 3.08 -1.18 11.44
CA HIS A 122 1.85 -0.89 12.18
C HIS A 122 1.30 0.52 11.93
N ILE A 123 2.18 1.53 11.90
CA ILE A 123 1.76 2.91 11.62
C ILE A 123 1.26 3.03 10.19
N TYR A 124 1.97 2.45 9.22
CA TYR A 124 1.59 2.49 7.81
C TYR A 124 0.23 1.80 7.57
N ALA A 125 0.00 0.64 8.16
CA ALA A 125 -1.28 -0.05 8.07
C ALA A 125 -2.43 0.78 8.67
N GLU A 126 -2.20 1.41 9.83
CA GLU A 126 -3.17 2.32 10.43
C GLU A 126 -3.35 3.61 9.59
N GLY A 127 -2.30 4.11 8.97
CA GLY A 127 -2.33 5.24 8.03
C GLY A 127 -3.24 4.97 6.84
N ILE A 128 -3.04 3.84 6.16
CA ILE A 128 -3.91 3.40 5.06
C ILE A 128 -5.34 3.21 5.57
N ARG A 129 -5.51 2.55 6.72
CA ARG A 129 -6.85 2.34 7.32
C ARG A 129 -7.59 3.67 7.56
N ARG A 130 -6.88 4.72 7.94
CA ARG A 130 -7.44 6.05 8.22
C ARG A 130 -7.63 6.94 6.99
N GLY A 131 -7.32 6.44 5.79
CA GLY A 131 -7.54 7.16 4.53
C GLY A 131 -6.26 7.47 3.74
N GLY A 132 -5.08 7.18 4.28
CA GLY A 132 -3.81 7.51 3.65
C GLY A 132 -3.45 6.61 2.46
N THR A 133 -2.37 7.02 1.78
CA THR A 133 -1.76 6.32 0.66
C THR A 133 -0.29 6.04 0.97
N LEU A 134 0.13 4.79 0.80
CA LEU A 134 1.50 4.34 1.06
C LEU A 134 2.24 4.12 -0.26
N VAL A 135 3.46 4.65 -0.36
CA VAL A 135 4.40 4.35 -1.45
C VAL A 135 5.60 3.60 -0.88
N THR A 136 6.00 2.51 -1.53
CA THR A 136 7.20 1.75 -1.22
C THR A 136 8.04 1.58 -2.48
N ALA A 137 9.33 1.91 -2.37
CA ALA A 137 10.30 1.81 -3.45
C ALA A 137 11.50 0.97 -3.02
N ARG A 138 11.87 -0.02 -3.84
CA ARG A 138 13.16 -0.70 -3.71
C ARG A 138 14.14 -0.03 -4.67
N VAL A 139 15.19 0.55 -4.14
CA VAL A 139 16.11 1.36 -4.93
C VAL A 139 17.54 0.88 -4.76
N GLU A 140 18.37 1.07 -5.78
CA GLU A 140 19.80 0.86 -5.68
C GLU A 140 20.42 1.86 -4.71
N ASP A 141 21.56 1.50 -4.09
CA ASP A 141 22.13 2.28 -2.97
C ASP A 141 22.59 3.69 -3.42
N ASP A 142 22.90 3.86 -4.71
CA ASP A 142 23.26 5.12 -5.33
C ASP A 142 22.05 6.04 -5.59
N LEU A 143 20.87 5.46 -5.86
CA LEU A 143 19.62 6.20 -6.03
C LEU A 143 18.91 6.50 -4.70
N ALA A 144 19.26 5.79 -3.63
CA ALA A 144 18.59 5.89 -2.34
C ALA A 144 18.53 7.31 -1.75
N PRO A 145 19.60 8.14 -1.78
CA PRO A 145 19.51 9.50 -1.26
C PRO A 145 18.52 10.37 -2.04
N GLN A 146 18.44 10.20 -3.36
CA GLN A 146 17.52 10.96 -4.21
C GLN A 146 16.08 10.49 -4.02
N ALA A 147 15.86 9.17 -3.95
CA ALA A 147 14.55 8.60 -3.69
C ALA A 147 14.02 8.99 -2.29
N GLN A 148 14.89 9.06 -1.28
CA GLN A 148 14.52 9.59 0.04
C GLN A 148 14.12 11.07 -0.05
N ALA A 149 14.88 11.89 -0.78
CA ALA A 149 14.54 13.30 -0.96
C ALA A 149 13.17 13.48 -1.63
N ILE A 150 12.90 12.76 -2.72
CA ILE A 150 11.59 12.80 -3.40
C ILE A 150 10.47 12.41 -2.44
N LEU A 151 10.63 11.28 -1.75
CA LEU A 151 9.60 10.79 -0.85
C LEU A 151 9.40 11.71 0.36
N HIS A 152 10.45 12.38 0.86
CA HIS A 152 10.33 13.33 1.98
C HIS A 152 9.83 14.73 1.56
N ASP A 153 10.23 15.24 0.39
CA ASP A 153 9.85 16.58 -0.10
C ASP A 153 8.41 16.61 -0.63
N SER A 154 7.85 15.47 -1.03
CA SER A 154 6.52 15.34 -1.66
C SER A 154 5.34 15.48 -0.69
N ARG A 155 5.45 16.27 0.39
CA ARG A 155 4.42 16.40 1.44
C ARG A 155 4.07 15.06 2.12
N SER A 156 5.05 14.15 2.22
CA SER A 156 4.88 12.94 3.01
C SER A 156 4.61 13.28 4.47
N VAL A 157 3.89 12.37 5.11
CA VAL A 157 3.63 12.39 6.54
C VAL A 157 4.91 12.12 7.31
N ASP A 158 5.19 12.90 8.35
CA ASP A 158 6.19 12.53 9.36
C ASP A 158 5.65 11.37 10.20
N ILE A 159 6.29 10.21 10.08
CA ILE A 159 5.82 8.96 10.68
C ILE A 159 5.96 8.98 12.21
N GLY A 160 6.93 9.73 12.74
CA GLY A 160 7.14 9.92 14.18
C GLY A 160 6.05 10.79 14.79
N GLU A 161 5.73 11.92 14.15
CA GLU A 161 4.61 12.78 14.55
C GLU A 161 3.28 12.02 14.46
N ARG A 162 3.07 11.29 13.36
CA ARG A 162 1.86 10.47 13.15
C ARG A 162 1.69 9.40 14.22
N ARG A 163 2.78 8.73 14.64
CA ARG A 163 2.76 7.76 15.75
C ARG A 163 2.27 8.44 17.02
N ASN A 164 2.85 9.59 17.38
CA ASN A 164 2.51 10.31 18.60
C ASN A 164 1.02 10.73 18.61
N ASP A 165 0.50 11.20 17.49
CA ASP A 165 -0.92 11.58 17.35
C ASP A 165 -1.85 10.37 17.54
N TYR A 166 -1.50 9.22 16.98
CA TYR A 166 -2.28 8.00 17.16
C TYR A 166 -2.27 7.52 18.61
N GLU A 167 -1.09 7.48 19.23
CA GLU A 167 -0.91 7.06 20.63
C GLU A 167 -1.62 8.00 21.60
N ALA A 168 -1.63 9.32 21.33
CA ALA A 168 -2.41 10.30 22.08
C ALA A 168 -3.93 10.02 22.02
N GLY A 169 -4.40 9.42 20.92
CA GLY A 169 -5.77 8.92 20.75
C GLY A 169 -6.03 7.54 21.35
N GLY A 170 -5.07 6.93 22.04
CA GLY A 170 -5.18 5.60 22.65
C GLY A 170 -4.92 4.42 21.70
N TRP A 171 -4.36 4.67 20.51
CA TRP A 171 -3.91 3.62 19.61
C TRP A 171 -2.67 2.92 20.18
N THR A 172 -2.64 1.60 20.14
CA THR A 172 -1.52 0.78 20.64
C THR A 172 -0.90 -0.10 19.55
N GLY A 173 -1.44 -0.04 18.33
CA GLY A 173 -1.05 -0.88 17.21
C GLY A 173 -2.22 -1.15 16.26
N PHE A 174 -1.90 -1.46 15.01
CA PHE A 174 -2.90 -1.86 14.02
C PHE A 174 -3.60 -3.17 14.43
N ASP A 175 -4.93 -3.14 14.50
CA ASP A 175 -5.76 -4.32 14.79
C ASP A 175 -6.57 -4.73 13.53
N PRO A 176 -6.23 -5.86 12.88
CA PRO A 176 -6.95 -6.34 11.70
C PRO A 176 -8.40 -6.78 12.00
N ARG A 177 -8.79 -6.90 13.28
CA ARG A 177 -10.15 -7.25 13.69
C ARG A 177 -11.02 -6.02 13.94
N ALA A 178 -10.43 -4.83 14.00
CA ALA A 178 -11.19 -3.61 14.16
C ALA A 178 -12.02 -3.35 12.89
N GLY A 179 -13.24 -2.82 13.03
CA GLY A 179 -14.06 -2.46 11.87
C GLY A 179 -13.46 -1.31 11.06
N ASP A 180 -14.08 -1.00 9.92
CA ASP A 180 -13.72 0.15 9.08
C ASP A 180 -13.56 1.41 9.93
N TYR A 181 -12.48 2.15 9.68
CA TYR A 181 -12.26 3.40 10.39
C TYR A 181 -13.29 4.42 9.94
N ARG A 182 -14.25 4.73 10.81
CA ARG A 182 -15.16 5.85 10.62
C ARG A 182 -14.67 6.99 11.50
N GLN A 183 -14.24 8.09 10.89
CA GLN A 183 -14.09 9.33 11.64
C GLN A 183 -15.42 9.64 12.30
N GLN A 184 -15.46 9.63 13.64
CA GLN A 184 -16.61 10.16 14.36
C GLN A 184 -16.67 11.65 14.04
N SER A 185 -17.68 12.06 13.25
CA SER A 185 -18.05 13.46 13.12
C SER A 185 -18.23 14.01 14.53
N LYS A 186 -17.43 15.03 14.90
CA LYS A 186 -17.77 15.90 16.01
C LYS A 186 -19.04 16.69 15.69
#